data_AF-A0A937Z7R2-F1
#
_entry.id   AF-A0A937Z7R2-F1
#
_cell.length_a   1.000
_cell.length_b   1.000
_cell.length_c   1.000
_cell.angle_alpha   90.00
_cell.angle_beta   90.00
_cell.angle_gamma   90.00
#
_symmetry.space_group_name_H-M   'P 1'
#
loop_
_entity.id
_entity.type
_entity.pdbx_description
1 polymer ?
#
loop_
_entity_poly.entity_id
_entity_poly.type
_entity_poly.pdbx_seq_one_letter_code
_entity_poly.pdbx_strand_id
1 'polypeptide(L)'
;MRKFAVTCCVVVLAVQALPALAAGSPAETVPFDHWAYDAVQKLVDAGIIIGYPKTNDFKGDRAMTRYEFAMAVSRLMDWAAAND
;
A
#
# COMPACT_ATOMS: atom_id res chain seq x y z
N MET A 1 -27.25 -3.49 -30.48
CA MET A 1 -25.87 -4.04 -30.50
C MET A 1 -24.84 -3.10 -29.85
N ARG A 2 -24.76 -1.80 -30.21
CA ARG A 2 -23.76 -0.87 -29.65
C ARG A 2 -23.91 -0.57 -28.15
N LYS A 3 -25.15 -0.52 -27.63
CA LYS A 3 -25.46 -0.19 -26.22
C LYS A 3 -25.07 -1.32 -25.26
N PHE A 4 -25.36 -2.57 -25.65
CA PHE A 4 -24.98 -3.77 -24.90
C PHE A 4 -23.46 -4.01 -24.87
N ALA A 5 -22.75 -3.70 -25.96
CA ALA A 5 -21.29 -3.78 -25.99
C ALA A 5 -20.61 -2.80 -25.02
N VAL A 6 -21.13 -1.57 -24.91
CA VAL A 6 -20.60 -0.56 -23.98
C VAL A 6 -20.89 -0.93 -22.53
N THR A 7 -22.10 -1.41 -22.21
CA THR A 7 -22.43 -1.86 -20.85
C THR A 7 -21.61 -3.07 -20.41
N CYS A 8 -21.37 -4.05 -21.30
CA CYS A 8 -20.46 -5.16 -21.00
C CYS A 8 -19.02 -4.68 -20.76
N CYS A 9 -18.50 -3.73 -21.54
CA CYS A 9 -17.15 -3.20 -21.30
C CYS A 9 -17.01 -2.48 -19.94
N VAL A 10 -18.04 -1.74 -19.51
CA VAL A 10 -18.02 -1.05 -18.20
C VAL A 10 -18.07 -2.08 -17.06
N VAL A 11 -18.88 -3.14 -17.19
CA VAL A 11 -18.96 -4.22 -16.20
C VAL A 11 -17.66 -5.03 -16.15
N VAL A 12 -17.06 -5.35 -17.31
CA VAL A 12 -15.78 -6.07 -17.39
C VAL A 12 -14.65 -5.24 -16.77
N LEU A 13 -14.58 -3.94 -17.00
CA LEU A 13 -13.57 -3.08 -16.38
C LEU A 13 -13.75 -2.97 -14.85
N ALA A 14 -15.00 -2.94 -14.36
CA ALA A 14 -15.27 -2.91 -12.91
C ALA A 14 -14.87 -4.21 -12.19
N VAL A 15 -15.01 -5.36 -12.85
CA VAL A 15 -14.64 -6.68 -12.28
C VAL A 15 -13.11 -6.84 -12.17
N GLN A 16 -12.32 -6.17 -13.01
CA GLN A 16 -10.85 -6.27 -13.00
C GLN A 16 -10.19 -5.49 -11.85
N ALA A 17 -10.93 -4.59 -11.20
CA ALA A 17 -10.44 -3.77 -10.08
C ALA A 17 -10.62 -4.46 -8.70
N LEU A 18 -11.34 -5.57 -8.62
CA LEU A 18 -11.63 -6.29 -7.38
C LEU A 18 -10.40 -6.80 -6.60
N PRO A 19 -9.30 -7.28 -7.22
CA PRO A 19 -8.16 -7.80 -6.47
C PRO A 19 -7.47 -6.75 -5.59
N ALA A 20 -7.59 -5.46 -5.93
CA ALA A 20 -6.97 -4.36 -5.19
C ALA A 20 -7.63 -4.11 -3.82
N LEU A 21 -8.88 -4.54 -3.62
CA LEU A 21 -9.59 -4.38 -2.34
C LEU A 21 -9.36 -5.55 -1.37
N ALA A 22 -8.75 -6.66 -1.81
CA ALA A 22 -8.61 -7.86 -0.99
C ALA A 22 -7.23 -7.97 -0.30
N ALA A 23 -6.29 -7.09 -0.61
CA ALA A 23 -4.97 -7.09 0.00
C ALA A 23 -4.97 -6.17 1.24
N GLY A 24 -5.17 -6.74 2.43
CA GLY A 24 -5.19 -5.99 3.71
C GLY A 24 -3.89 -5.24 3.98
N SER A 25 -3.96 -4.00 4.49
CA SER A 25 -2.81 -3.09 4.59
C SER A 25 -1.65 -3.70 5.42
N PRO A 26 -0.37 -3.46 5.06
CA PRO A 26 0.77 -3.88 5.87
C PRO A 26 0.68 -3.47 7.34
N ALA A 27 0.05 -2.32 7.63
CA ALA A 27 -0.14 -1.83 8.98
C ALA A 27 -1.11 -2.70 9.81
N GLU A 28 -2.02 -3.47 9.18
CA GLU A 28 -2.94 -4.39 9.87
C GLU A 28 -2.20 -5.55 10.55
N THR A 29 -0.96 -5.83 10.15
CA THR A 29 -0.11 -6.85 10.80
C THR A 29 0.58 -6.37 12.08
N VAL A 30 0.49 -5.08 12.38
CA VAL A 30 1.04 -4.51 13.62
C VAL A 30 -0.05 -4.52 14.69
N PRO A 31 0.16 -5.10 15.89
CA PRO A 31 -0.82 -5.05 16.97
C PRO A 31 -1.17 -3.61 17.34
N PHE A 32 -2.46 -3.34 17.60
CA PHE A 32 -2.96 -1.99 17.90
C PHE A 32 -2.35 -1.37 19.16
N ASP A 33 -1.87 -2.17 20.10
CA ASP A 33 -1.19 -1.73 21.32
C ASP A 33 0.33 -1.60 21.18
N HIS A 34 0.88 -1.89 19.99
CA HIS A 34 2.30 -1.77 19.74
C HIS A 34 2.71 -0.30 19.61
N TRP A 35 3.79 0.10 20.28
CA TRP A 35 4.27 1.50 20.32
C TRP A 35 4.52 2.13 18.94
N ALA A 36 4.80 1.31 17.93
CA ALA A 36 5.06 1.75 16.56
C ALA A 36 3.81 1.81 15.68
N TYR A 37 2.65 1.36 16.16
CA TYR A 37 1.44 1.18 15.35
C TYR A 37 1.07 2.45 14.57
N ASP A 38 0.86 3.57 15.27
CA ASP A 38 0.45 4.84 14.66
C ASP A 38 1.48 5.35 13.64
N ALA A 39 2.77 5.17 13.93
CA ALA A 39 3.85 5.59 13.04
C ALA A 39 3.87 4.75 11.75
N VAL A 40 3.71 3.43 11.87
CA VAL A 40 3.66 2.53 10.71
C VAL A 40 2.42 2.82 9.88
N GLN A 41 1.24 2.94 10.50
CA GLN A 41 0.00 3.26 9.81
C GLN A 41 0.13 4.55 8.99
N LYS A 42 0.63 5.64 9.61
CA LYS A 42 0.82 6.91 8.93
C LYS A 42 1.75 6.82 7.71
N LEU A 43 2.85 6.06 7.83
CA LEU A 43 3.81 5.90 6.73
C LEU A 43 3.29 4.99 5.61
N VAL A 44 2.44 4.02 5.94
CA VAL A 44 1.74 3.18 4.96
C VAL A 44 0.67 3.97 4.22
N ASP A 45 -0.11 4.79 4.92
CA ASP A 45 -1.12 5.66 4.32
C ASP A 45 -0.49 6.71 3.38
N ALA A 46 0.69 7.19 3.72
CA ALA A 46 1.48 8.08 2.87
C ALA A 46 2.19 7.36 1.70
N GLY A 47 2.11 6.03 1.61
CA GLY A 47 2.80 5.23 0.59
C GLY A 47 4.34 5.20 0.71
N ILE A 48 4.88 5.69 1.82
CA ILE A 48 6.33 5.74 2.09
C ILE A 48 6.84 4.33 2.34
N ILE A 49 6.16 3.62 3.26
CA ILE A 49 6.42 2.22 3.58
C ILE A 49 5.41 1.36 2.82
N ILE A 50 5.89 0.28 2.23
CA ILE A 50 5.05 -0.77 1.64
C ILE A 50 5.41 -2.10 2.27
N GLY A 51 4.42 -2.96 2.47
CA GLY A 51 4.63 -4.31 2.96
C GLY A 51 5.18 -5.24 1.88
N TYR A 52 5.42 -6.49 2.25
CA TYR A 52 5.93 -7.49 1.31
C TYR A 52 4.84 -7.86 0.29
N PRO A 53 5.07 -7.69 -1.03
CA PRO A 53 4.03 -7.80 -2.06
C PRO A 53 3.27 -9.14 -2.09
N LYS A 54 3.90 -10.22 -1.61
CA LYS A 54 3.30 -11.57 -1.61
C LYS A 54 2.44 -11.85 -0.37
N THR A 55 2.73 -11.22 0.76
CA THR A 55 2.11 -11.53 2.06
C THR A 55 1.41 -10.33 2.68
N ASN A 56 1.55 -9.15 2.09
CA ASN A 56 1.11 -7.85 2.60
C ASN A 56 1.41 -7.64 4.10
N ASP A 57 2.58 -8.09 4.51
CA ASP A 57 3.06 -8.06 5.90
C ASP A 57 4.11 -6.94 6.04
N PHE A 58 4.22 -6.31 7.19
CA PHE A 58 5.24 -5.30 7.50
C PHE A 58 6.57 -5.91 7.98
N LYS A 59 6.56 -7.11 8.59
CA LYS A 59 7.73 -7.80 9.18
C LYS A 59 8.61 -6.89 10.05
N GLY A 60 8.02 -6.26 11.08
CA GLY A 60 8.71 -5.29 11.95
C GLY A 60 9.99 -5.80 12.64
N ASP A 61 10.07 -7.09 12.97
CA ASP A 61 11.26 -7.68 13.62
C ASP A 61 12.42 -7.96 12.66
N ARG A 62 12.20 -7.86 11.35
CA ARG A 62 13.24 -8.14 10.36
C ARG A 62 14.15 -6.94 10.22
N ALA A 63 15.46 -7.18 10.20
CA ALA A 63 16.41 -6.16 9.78
C ALA A 63 16.08 -5.64 8.38
N MET A 64 16.05 -4.31 8.25
CA MET A 64 15.91 -3.63 6.97
C MET A 64 17.26 -3.61 6.25
N THR A 65 17.26 -3.85 4.94
CA THR A 65 18.45 -3.67 4.12
C THR A 65 18.72 -2.18 3.89
N ARG A 66 19.98 -1.83 3.63
CA ARG A 66 20.35 -0.44 3.25
C ARG A 66 19.57 0.05 2.02
N TYR A 67 19.21 -0.85 1.10
CA TYR A 67 18.43 -0.51 -0.10
C TYR A 67 16.98 -0.18 0.22
N GLU A 68 16.33 -0.96 1.09
CA GLU A 68 14.96 -0.67 1.54
C GLU A 68 14.90 0.65 2.32
N PHE A 69 15.90 0.91 3.17
CA PHE A 69 16.01 2.18 3.88
C PHE A 69 16.15 3.35 2.91
N ALA A 70 17.07 3.28 1.94
CA ALA A 70 17.25 4.33 0.95
C ALA A 70 15.97 4.59 0.13
N MET A 71 15.24 3.53 -0.24
CA MET A 71 13.96 3.64 -0.94
C MET A 71 12.89 4.34 -0.10
N ALA A 72 12.76 4.01 1.19
CA ALA A 72 11.81 4.67 2.09
C ALA A 72 12.13 6.16 2.26
N VAL A 73 13.42 6.50 2.41
CA VAL A 73 13.87 7.90 2.52
C VAL A 73 13.57 8.67 1.23
N SER A 74 13.84 8.08 0.05
CA SER A 74 13.52 8.72 -1.23
C SER A 74 12.04 9.07 -1.33
N ARG A 75 11.15 8.13 -0.99
CA ARG A 75 9.69 8.36 -1.02
C ARG A 75 9.25 9.41 -0.01
N LEU A 76 9.86 9.45 1.17
CA LEU A 76 9.57 10.47 2.17
C LEU A 76 9.93 11.87 1.64
N MET A 77 11.07 12.01 0.96
CA MET A 77 11.49 13.28 0.36
C MET A 77 10.52 13.70 -0.76
N ASP A 78 10.12 12.77 -1.62
CA ASP A 78 9.14 13.03 -2.68
C ASP A 78 7.77 13.43 -2.09
N TRP A 79 7.34 12.74 -1.03
CA TRP A 79 6.10 13.09 -0.31
C TRP A 79 6.19 14.48 0.31
N ALA A 80 7.30 14.81 0.99
CA ALA A 80 7.48 16.12 1.60
C ALA A 80 7.43 17.24 0.54
N ALA A 81 8.18 17.10 -0.56
CA ALA A 81 8.19 18.08 -1.64
C ALA A 81 6.82 18.27 -2.32
N ALA A 82 5.95 17.26 -2.28
CA ALA A 82 4.60 17.35 -2.83
C ALA A 82 3.55 17.90 -1.85
N ASN A 83 3.87 18.01 -0.56
CA ASN A 83 2.97 18.46 0.51
C ASN A 83 3.45 19.77 1.19
N ASP A 84 4.51 20.39 0.65
CA ASP A 84 4.93 21.77 0.94
C ASP A 84 4.07 22.79 0.17
#